data_AF-N6UNC9-F1
#
_entry.id   AF-N6UNC9-F1
#
_cell.length_a   1.000
_cell.length_b   1.000
_cell.length_c   1.000
_cell.angle_alpha   90.00
_cell.angle_beta   90.00
_cell.angle_gamma   90.00
#
_symmetry.space_group_name_H-M   'P 1'
#
loop_
_entity.id
_entity.type
_entity.pdbx_description
1 polymer ?
#
loop_
_entity_poly.entity_id
_entity_poly.type
_entity_poly.pdbx_seq_one_letter_code
_entity_poly.pdbx_strand_id
1 'polypeptide(L)'
;MQENFKSALDYVNENSKHNVWKIQPLVDDFDNYKSRGFNYTGKYAAWTHGDCWSNNLMFKYRANGELEYIKLLDHQLGRDSTPVHDLSYLFYSGASKAEFDKLDYYTIRVFQNSLGEKQQNVIK
;
A
#
# COMPACT_ATOMS: atom_id res chain seq x y z
N MET A 1 -14.29 2.11 -15.40
CA MET A 1 -13.72 1.18 -14.38
C MET A 1 -14.69 0.03 -14.11
N GLN A 2 -15.92 0.29 -13.67
CA GLN A 2 -16.92 -0.77 -13.46
C GLN A 2 -17.22 -1.62 -14.70
N GLU A 3 -17.28 -1.02 -15.90
CA GLU A 3 -17.44 -1.75 -17.16
C GLU A 3 -16.28 -2.72 -17.43
N ASN A 4 -15.03 -2.31 -17.16
CA ASN A 4 -13.86 -3.19 -17.30
C ASN A 4 -13.95 -4.39 -16.36
N PHE A 5 -14.48 -4.21 -15.14
CA PHE A 5 -14.70 -5.30 -14.20
C PHE A 5 -15.82 -6.25 -14.62
N LYS A 6 -16.87 -5.74 -15.29
CA LYS A 6 -17.90 -6.59 -15.92
C LYS A 6 -17.29 -7.46 -17.01
N SER A 7 -16.49 -6.89 -17.91
CA SER A 7 -15.79 -7.67 -18.93
C SER A 7 -14.84 -8.73 -18.34
N ALA A 8 -14.16 -8.40 -17.24
CA ALA A 8 -13.33 -9.38 -16.52
C ALA A 8 -14.16 -10.50 -15.89
N LEU A 9 -15.33 -10.17 -15.33
CA LEU A 9 -16.27 -11.15 -14.77
C LEU A 9 -16.83 -12.06 -15.86
N ASP A 10 -17.20 -11.52 -17.02
CA ASP A 10 -17.68 -12.28 -18.17
C ASP A 10 -16.61 -13.29 -18.61
N TYR A 11 -15.36 -12.83 -18.75
CA TYR A 11 -14.23 -13.70 -19.08
C TYR A 11 -14.02 -14.83 -18.06
N VAL A 12 -14.10 -14.54 -16.76
CA VAL A 12 -13.96 -15.55 -15.69
C VAL A 12 -15.15 -16.50 -15.64
N ASN A 13 -16.37 -16.02 -15.92
CA ASN A 13 -17.55 -16.85 -16.08
C ASN A 13 -17.39 -17.86 -17.22
N GLU A 14 -16.78 -17.45 -18.32
CA GLU A 14 -16.56 -18.32 -19.48
C GLU A 14 -15.41 -19.31 -19.24
N ASN A 15 -14.30 -18.87 -18.66
CA ASN A 15 -13.04 -19.61 -18.65
C ASN A 15 -12.67 -20.22 -17.28
N SER A 16 -13.32 -19.81 -16.19
CA SER A 16 -12.93 -20.13 -14.82
C SER A 16 -14.10 -20.06 -13.83
N LYS A 17 -15.21 -20.73 -14.17
CA LYS A 17 -16.50 -20.75 -13.43
C LYS A 17 -16.38 -20.89 -11.90
N HIS A 18 -15.39 -21.66 -11.43
CA HIS A 18 -15.15 -21.89 -10.00
C HIS A 18 -14.57 -20.68 -9.24
N ASN A 19 -14.14 -19.62 -9.94
CA ASN A 19 -13.60 -18.38 -9.35
C ASN A 19 -14.57 -17.18 -9.42
N VAL A 20 -15.70 -17.33 -10.11
CA VAL A 20 -16.69 -16.25 -10.32
C VAL A 20 -17.13 -15.63 -9.00
N TRP A 21 -17.37 -16.45 -7.98
CA TRP A 21 -17.76 -16.00 -6.64
C TRP A 21 -16.76 -15.05 -5.97
N LYS A 22 -15.49 -15.02 -6.40
CA LYS A 22 -14.47 -14.08 -5.88
C LYS A 22 -14.61 -12.69 -6.48
N ILE A 23 -15.08 -12.59 -7.72
CA ILE A 23 -15.11 -11.35 -8.50
C ILE A 23 -16.53 -10.77 -8.53
N GLN A 24 -17.55 -11.62 -8.56
CA GLN A 24 -18.96 -11.23 -8.60
C GLN A 24 -19.31 -10.16 -7.53
N PRO A 25 -18.92 -10.31 -6.24
CA PRO A 25 -19.25 -9.31 -5.23
C PRO A 25 -18.61 -7.94 -5.49
N LEU A 26 -17.42 -7.91 -6.09
CA LEU A 26 -16.73 -6.67 -6.46
C LEU A 26 -17.45 -5.95 -7.60
N VAL A 27 -18.09 -6.68 -8.51
CA VAL A 27 -18.85 -6.09 -9.63
C VAL A 27 -20.22 -5.61 -9.15
N ASP A 28 -20.88 -6.40 -8.30
CA ASP A 28 -22.23 -6.14 -7.81
C ASP A 28 -22.29 -4.89 -6.93
N ASP A 29 -21.28 -4.70 -6.06
CA ASP A 29 -21.22 -3.56 -5.13
C ASP A 29 -19.84 -2.89 -5.15
N PHE A 30 -19.46 -2.44 -6.35
CA PHE A 30 -18.15 -1.86 -6.61
C PHE A 30 -17.80 -0.70 -5.66
N ASP A 31 -18.76 0.20 -5.41
CA ASP A 31 -18.52 1.38 -4.58
C ASP A 31 -18.30 1.02 -3.12
N ASN A 32 -19.04 0.04 -2.57
CA ASN A 32 -18.80 -0.43 -1.21
C ASN A 32 -17.44 -1.10 -1.06
N TYR A 33 -17.10 -2.01 -1.98
CA TYR A 33 -15.81 -2.71 -1.96
C TYR A 33 -14.64 -1.73 -2.10
N LYS A 34 -14.75 -0.78 -3.03
CA LYS A 34 -13.78 0.30 -3.18
C LYS A 34 -13.68 1.11 -1.89
N SER A 35 -14.80 1.54 -1.32
CA SER A 35 -14.80 2.32 -0.09
C SER A 35 -14.13 1.57 1.07
N ARG A 36 -14.44 0.28 1.25
CA ARG A 36 -13.85 -0.54 2.32
C ARG A 36 -12.35 -0.78 2.15
N GLY A 37 -11.84 -0.83 0.91
CA GLY A 37 -10.42 -1.03 0.64
C GLY A 37 -9.59 0.26 0.63
N PHE A 38 -10.19 1.39 0.26
CA PHE A 38 -9.49 2.65 0.06
C PHE A 38 -9.72 3.70 1.14
N ASN A 39 -10.84 3.64 1.88
CA ASN A 39 -11.14 4.63 2.90
C ASN A 39 -10.69 4.12 4.28
N TYR A 40 -9.78 4.86 4.89
CA TYR A 40 -9.36 4.63 6.27
C TYR A 40 -9.75 5.83 7.13
N THR A 41 -10.52 5.59 8.20
CA THR A 41 -11.00 6.62 9.13
C THR A 41 -10.40 6.47 10.53
N GLY A 42 -9.33 5.69 10.66
CA GLY A 42 -8.71 5.44 11.96
C GLY A 42 -7.90 6.62 12.50
N LYS A 43 -7.71 6.65 13.82
CA LYS A 43 -7.05 7.74 14.57
C LYS A 43 -5.63 8.07 14.08
N TYR A 44 -4.91 7.08 13.54
CA TYR A 44 -3.50 7.21 13.17
C TYR A 44 -3.30 7.27 11.65
N ALA A 45 -4.21 7.96 10.94
CA ALA A 45 -4.10 8.17 9.51
C ALA A 45 -2.84 8.99 9.17
N ALA A 46 -2.18 8.57 8.09
CA ALA A 46 -1.09 9.26 7.43
C ALA A 46 -1.27 9.13 5.92
N TRP A 47 -0.74 10.10 5.17
CA TRP A 47 -0.68 9.96 3.73
C TRP A 47 0.25 8.80 3.38
N THR A 48 -0.26 7.86 2.59
CA THR A 48 0.45 6.67 2.12
C THR A 48 0.55 6.69 0.60
N HIS A 49 1.62 6.11 0.07
CA HIS A 49 1.86 5.93 -1.35
C HIS A 49 0.86 4.95 -1.98
N GLY A 50 0.53 3.86 -1.28
CA GLY A 50 -0.43 2.86 -1.72
C GLY A 50 0.09 1.84 -2.74
N ASP A 51 1.22 2.13 -3.40
CA ASP A 51 1.89 1.24 -4.37
C ASP A 51 3.44 1.29 -4.27
N CYS A 52 3.99 1.14 -3.07
CA CYS A 52 5.43 1.36 -2.81
C CYS A 52 6.33 0.11 -3.00
N TRP A 53 6.06 -0.73 -4.00
CA TRP A 53 6.95 -1.85 -4.36
C TRP A 53 8.23 -1.36 -5.05
N SER A 54 9.22 -2.27 -5.19
CA SER A 54 10.57 -1.96 -5.67
C SER A 54 10.65 -1.19 -6.99
N ASN A 55 9.70 -1.41 -7.91
CA ASN A 55 9.70 -0.78 -9.24
C ASN A 55 9.31 0.70 -9.20
N ASN A 56 8.61 1.11 -8.14
CA ASN A 56 8.21 2.50 -7.92
C ASN A 56 9.22 3.27 -7.05
N LEU A 57 10.40 2.67 -6.79
CA LEU A 57 11.51 3.27 -6.05
C LEU A 57 12.66 3.59 -7.01
N MET A 58 12.97 4.87 -7.17
CA MET A 58 14.19 5.32 -7.86
C MET A 58 15.33 5.52 -6.85
N PHE A 59 16.48 4.93 -7.16
CA PHE A 59 17.69 5.03 -6.36
C PHE A 59 18.70 5.94 -7.06
N LYS A 60 19.16 6.98 -6.36
CA LYS A 60 20.28 7.81 -6.78
C LYS A 60 21.54 7.33 -6.06
N TYR A 61 22.58 7.00 -6.81
CA TYR A 61 23.88 6.61 -6.27
C TYR A 61 24.91 7.70 -6.53
N ARG A 62 25.83 7.87 -5.58
CA ARG A 62 27.01 8.73 -5.73
C ARG A 62 28.03 8.07 -6.66
N ALA A 63 29.03 8.84 -7.07
CA ALA A 63 30.14 8.33 -7.89
C ALA A 63 30.95 7.21 -7.20
N ASN A 64 30.94 7.14 -5.86
CA ASN A 64 31.58 6.07 -5.09
C ASN A 64 30.70 4.81 -4.92
N GLY A 65 29.51 4.77 -5.53
CA GLY A 65 28.57 3.65 -5.45
C GLY A 65 27.66 3.64 -4.22
N GLU A 66 27.80 4.60 -3.29
CA GLU A 66 26.92 4.71 -2.13
C GLU A 66 25.54 5.25 -2.52
N LEU A 67 24.50 4.72 -1.87
CA LEU A 67 23.14 5.23 -2.01
C LEU A 67 23.07 6.66 -1.45
N GLU A 68 22.66 7.61 -2.30
CA GLU A 68 22.50 9.02 -1.95
C GLU A 68 21.06 9.37 -1.59
N TYR A 69 20.11 8.91 -2.40
CA TYR A 69 18.70 9.28 -2.27
C TYR A 69 17.78 8.19 -2.81
N ILE A 70 16.59 8.08 -2.21
CA ILE A 70 15.49 7.25 -2.70
C ILE A 70 14.30 8.17 -2.99
N LYS A 71 13.69 8.03 -4.17
CA LYS A 71 12.48 8.77 -4.55
C LYS A 71 11.37 7.79 -4.94
N LEU A 72 10.19 7.97 -4.35
CA LEU A 72 8.98 7.25 -4.75
C LEU A 72 8.35 7.90 -5.98
N LEU A 73 7.97 7.05 -6.94
CA LEU A 73 7.24 7.40 -8.16
C LEU A 73 5.87 6.72 -8.19
N ASP A 74 5.00 7.18 -9.09
CA ASP A 74 3.68 6.58 -9.33
C ASP A 74 2.72 6.65 -8.13
N HIS A 75 2.30 7.87 -7.82
CA HIS A 75 1.44 8.21 -6.68
C HIS A 75 -0.06 7.97 -6.98
N GLN A 76 -0.42 7.21 -8.02
CA GLN A 76 -1.80 7.04 -8.49
C GLN A 76 -2.72 6.34 -7.47
N LEU A 77 -2.16 5.60 -6.51
CA LEU A 77 -2.88 4.96 -5.40
C LEU A 77 -2.69 5.70 -4.06
N GLY A 78 -2.09 6.89 -4.09
CA GLY A 78 -1.80 7.70 -2.92
C GLY A 78 -3.07 8.14 -2.20
N ARG A 79 -3.12 7.90 -0.87
CA ARG A 79 -4.31 8.17 -0.04
C ARG A 79 -3.97 8.22 1.44
N ASP A 80 -4.86 8.82 2.22
CA ASP A 80 -4.78 8.71 3.68
C ASP A 80 -5.15 7.28 4.12
N SER A 81 -4.21 6.64 4.81
CA SER A 81 -4.35 5.27 5.30
C SER A 81 -3.54 5.07 6.58
N THR A 82 -3.51 3.85 7.08
CA THR A 82 -2.55 3.45 8.11
C THR A 82 -1.15 3.33 7.50
N PRO A 83 -0.08 3.85 8.14
CA PRO A 83 1.30 3.70 7.64
C PRO A 83 1.75 2.22 7.58
N VAL A 84 1.04 1.32 8.29
CA VAL A 84 1.21 -0.14 8.17
C VAL A 84 1.01 -0.60 6.73
N HIS A 85 0.16 0.07 5.96
CA HIS A 85 -0.17 -0.33 4.59
C HIS A 85 1.07 -0.37 3.70
N ASP A 86 1.80 0.75 3.62
CA ASP A 86 3.02 0.84 2.81
C ASP A 86 4.16 0.00 3.39
N LEU A 87 4.32 -0.03 4.72
CA LEU A 87 5.33 -0.89 5.35
C LEU A 87 5.08 -2.36 5.03
N SER A 88 3.87 -2.84 5.21
CA SER A 88 3.51 -4.22 4.89
C SER A 88 3.76 -4.48 3.40
N TYR A 89 3.28 -3.61 2.52
CA TYR A 89 3.41 -3.81 1.08
C TYR A 89 4.87 -3.85 0.62
N LEU A 90 5.72 -2.94 1.11
CA LEU A 90 7.16 -2.93 0.83
C LEU A 90 7.84 -4.23 1.27
N PHE A 91 7.52 -4.72 2.47
CA PHE A 91 8.13 -5.93 3.01
C PHE A 91 7.64 -7.19 2.30
N TYR A 92 6.33 -7.32 2.06
CA TYR A 92 5.77 -8.46 1.32
C TYR A 92 6.27 -8.53 -0.13
N SER A 93 6.54 -7.38 -0.77
CA SER A 93 6.95 -7.33 -2.17
C SER A 93 8.46 -7.46 -2.39
N GLY A 94 9.30 -7.10 -1.42
CA GLY A 94 10.74 -6.98 -1.65
C GLY A 94 11.67 -7.32 -0.48
N ALA A 95 11.17 -7.63 0.72
CA ALA A 95 12.05 -7.96 1.84
C ALA A 95 12.54 -9.41 1.77
N SER A 96 13.78 -9.61 2.24
CA SER A 96 14.24 -10.96 2.57
C SER A 96 13.42 -11.51 3.75
N LYS A 97 13.37 -12.85 3.88
CA LYS A 97 12.67 -13.48 5.00
C LYS A 97 13.13 -12.94 6.36
N ALA A 98 14.43 -12.76 6.55
CA ALA A 98 14.99 -12.29 7.83
C ALA A 98 14.55 -10.86 8.18
N GLU A 99 14.34 -10.00 7.17
CA GLU A 99 13.81 -8.66 7.38
C GLU A 99 12.29 -8.66 7.56
N PHE A 100 11.59 -9.52 6.81
CA PHE A 100 10.16 -9.74 6.97
C PHE A 100 9.80 -10.24 8.38
N ASP A 101 10.58 -11.15 8.96
CA ASP A 101 10.39 -11.64 10.33
C ASP A 101 10.49 -10.52 11.40
N LYS A 102 10.97 -9.32 11.03
CA LYS A 102 11.06 -8.12 11.88
C LYS A 102 10.01 -7.06 11.55
N LEU A 103 9.01 -7.36 10.72
CA LEU A 103 8.00 -6.39 10.29
C LEU A 103 7.32 -5.66 11.46
N ASP A 104 6.97 -6.38 12.53
CA ASP A 104 6.36 -5.79 13.73
C ASP A 104 7.29 -4.78 14.41
N TYR A 105 8.58 -5.11 14.51
CA TYR A 105 9.61 -4.21 15.05
C TYR A 105 9.68 -2.91 14.24
N TYR A 106 9.77 -3.01 12.90
CA TYR A 106 9.83 -1.84 12.03
C TYR A 106 8.55 -1.01 12.09
N THR A 107 7.39 -1.67 12.13
CA THR A 107 6.08 -1.03 12.23
C THR A 107 5.96 -0.21 13.52
N ILE A 108 6.26 -0.83 14.67
CA ILE A 108 6.23 -0.14 15.97
C ILE A 108 7.20 1.04 15.98
N ARG A 109 8.41 0.85 15.46
CA ARG A 109 9.44 1.90 15.42
C ARG A 109 8.98 3.11 14.59
N VAL A 110 8.39 2.89 13.42
CA VAL A 110 7.86 3.98 12.58
C VAL A 110 6.74 4.71 13.30
N PHE A 111 5.78 3.99 13.89
CA PHE A 111 4.70 4.62 14.66
C PHE A 111 5.22 5.46 15.82
N GLN A 112 6.16 4.93 16.62
CA GLN A 112 6.73 5.65 17.76
C GLN A 112 7.44 6.94 17.32
N ASN A 113 8.25 6.87 16.26
CA ASN A 113 8.94 8.05 15.72
C ASN A 113 7.95 9.11 15.22
N SER A 114 6.95 8.70 14.43
CA SER A 114 5.94 9.62 13.89
C SER A 114 5.03 10.23 14.98
N LEU A 115 4.75 9.51 16.07
CA LEU A 115 4.00 10.03 17.21
C LEU A 115 4.84 10.96 18.10
N GLY A 116 6.12 10.65 18.28
CA GLY A 116 7.07 11.49 19.02
C GLY A 116 7.27 12.86 18.37
N GLU A 117 7.36 12.90 17.04
CA GLU A 117 7.44 14.16 16.27
C GLU A 117 6.14 14.98 16.34
N LYS A 118 4.97 14.32 16.31
CA LYS A 118 3.68 15.01 16.44
C LYS A 118 3.51 15.68 17.81
N GLN A 119 4.05 15.14 18.90
CA GLN A 119 3.99 15.80 20.21
C GLN A 119 4.89 17.04 20.30
N GLN A 120 6.03 17.08 19.61
CA GLN A 120 6.93 18.24 19.64
C GLN A 120 6.44 19.43 18.81
N ASN A 121 5.67 19.17 17.74
CA ASN A 121 5.14 20.22 16.85
C ASN A 121 3.81 20.83 17.33
N VAL A 122 3.19 20.30 18.38
CA VAL A 122 1.98 20.88 19.01
C VAL A 122 2.34 21.86 20.15
N ILE A 123 3.61 21.90 20.57
CA ILE A 123 4.11 22.76 21.67
C ILE A 123 4.89 23.97 21.11
N LYS A 124 4.68 24.35 19.85
CA LYS A 124 5.25 25.56 19.26
C LYS A 124 4.17 26.53 18.82
#